data_AF-A0A8R1EA02-F1
#
_entry.id   AF-A0A8R1EA02-F1
#
_cell.length_a   1.000
_cell.length_b   1.000
_cell.length_c   1.000
_cell.angle_alpha   90.00
_cell.angle_beta   90.00
_cell.angle_gamma   90.00
#
_symmetry.space_group_name_H-M   'P 1'
#
loop_
_entity.id
_entity.type
_entity.pdbx_description
1 polymer ?
#
loop_
_entity_poly.entity_id
_entity_poly.type
_entity_poly.pdbx_seq_one_letter_code
_entity_poly.pdbx_strand_id
1 'polypeptide(L)'
;MRKCGGMMRKKSFREKEFYQNALTLLTPDQKRYKGCCELYAGELERKVHWKQAALFYELAANPEKTLKCWEMARDVDGLVSSARRLGVDPLKLKIHAIKISAALKEGKQSKEHAKALKLAGSPSTQIVQSLCDALEWTEASREVEVGKEEGLKKAAIGRLEQIIMDLGRRRQEFEKYRKRLMVVRENKLKKVQQFAAGEVDDLRDDISIVSSISSRSGSSKVSMASTVRRRKQIEKKKNSLKEGGEYEDSALLNVLAENFKWVEQIGSEISQLIPVLMKLGNFGEAIDLEKSYTEFATLLQKSKSGIWPENLSIQHLPGPLHALVSLLFILLP
;
A
#
# COMPACT_ATOMS: atom_id res chain seq x y z
N MET A 1 -19.83 28.64 23.13
CA MET A 1 -19.04 27.39 23.25
C MET A 1 -17.74 27.31 22.39
N ARG A 2 -17.08 28.42 21.99
CA ARG A 2 -15.84 28.38 21.15
C ARG A 2 -14.59 29.06 21.74
N LYS A 3 -14.55 29.40 23.05
CA LYS A 3 -13.40 30.09 23.68
C LYS A 3 -12.46 29.19 24.51
N CYS A 4 -12.84 27.97 24.88
CA CYS A 4 -11.99 27.10 25.71
C CYS A 4 -10.86 26.38 24.95
N GLY A 5 -10.98 26.21 23.63
CA GLY A 5 -9.98 25.48 22.82
C GLY A 5 -8.66 26.24 22.58
N GLY A 6 -8.70 27.59 22.53
CA GLY A 6 -7.52 28.41 22.29
C GLY A 6 -6.61 28.59 23.52
N MET A 7 -7.21 28.65 24.71
CA MET A 7 -6.47 28.83 25.97
C MET A 7 -5.77 27.55 26.42
N MET A 8 -6.41 26.38 26.26
CA MET A 8 -5.80 25.08 26.54
C MET A 8 -4.62 24.76 25.61
N ARG A 9 -4.73 25.11 24.32
CA ARG A 9 -3.63 24.88 23.35
C ARG A 9 -2.40 25.73 23.67
N LYS A 10 -2.57 27.00 24.06
CA LYS A 10 -1.45 27.88 24.45
C LYS A 10 -0.80 27.48 25.79
N LYS A 11 -1.56 26.89 26.71
CA LYS A 11 -1.03 26.39 28.00
C LYS A 11 -0.21 25.11 27.80
N SER A 12 -0.75 24.13 27.06
CA SER A 12 -0.06 22.87 26.75
C SER A 12 1.19 23.03 25.86
N PHE A 13 1.24 24.06 25.02
CA PHE A 13 2.43 24.36 24.21
C PHE A 13 3.60 24.84 25.07
N ARG A 14 3.35 25.79 26.00
CA ARG A 14 4.36 26.29 26.93
C ARG A 14 4.83 25.22 27.93
N GLU A 15 3.91 24.39 28.40
CA GLU A 15 4.25 23.25 29.28
C GLU A 15 5.13 22.24 28.54
N LYS A 16 4.85 21.93 27.26
CA LYS A 16 5.69 21.06 26.43
C LYS A 16 7.12 21.59 26.24
N GLU A 17 7.27 22.85 25.84
CA GLU A 17 8.59 23.47 25.69
C GLU A 17 9.36 23.49 27.01
N PHE A 18 8.66 23.71 28.12
CA PHE A 18 9.26 23.66 29.45
C PHE A 18 9.80 22.27 29.81
N TYR A 19 9.04 21.19 29.57
CA TYR A 19 9.52 19.83 29.83
C TYR A 19 10.67 19.43 28.92
N GLN A 20 10.61 19.79 27.63
CA GLN A 20 11.69 19.49 26.68
C GLN A 20 12.98 20.22 27.08
N ASN A 21 12.90 21.50 27.43
CA ASN A 21 14.05 22.27 27.89
C ASN A 21 14.59 21.74 29.23
N ALA A 22 13.71 21.39 30.18
CA ALA A 22 14.13 20.79 31.44
C ALA A 22 14.89 19.48 31.24
N LEU A 23 14.44 18.63 30.32
CA LEU A 23 15.11 17.35 30.01
C LEU A 23 16.48 17.52 29.32
N THR A 24 16.75 18.67 28.68
CA THR A 24 18.10 18.98 28.16
C THR A 24 19.09 19.43 29.25
N LEU A 25 18.58 19.84 30.41
CA LEU A 25 19.39 20.37 31.53
C LEU A 25 19.58 19.35 32.66
N LEU A 26 18.80 18.27 32.66
CA LEU A 26 18.80 17.25 33.70
C LEU A 26 19.49 15.98 33.20
N THR A 27 20.25 15.33 34.08
CA THR A 27 20.91 14.05 33.78
C THR A 27 20.07 12.85 34.25
N PRO A 28 20.14 11.68 33.58
CA PRO A 28 19.26 10.53 33.86
C PRO A 28 19.31 9.97 35.29
N ASP A 29 20.41 10.18 36.00
CA ASP A 29 20.64 9.77 37.40
C ASP A 29 19.87 10.62 38.41
N GLN A 30 19.43 11.82 38.03
CA GLN A 30 18.73 12.73 38.92
C GLN A 30 17.27 12.31 39.14
N LYS A 31 16.81 12.31 40.40
CA LYS A 31 15.38 12.07 40.72
C LYS A 31 14.44 13.04 39.98
N ARG A 32 14.88 14.28 39.76
CA ARG A 32 14.12 15.31 39.03
C ARG A 32 13.95 14.97 37.55
N TYR A 33 14.91 14.29 36.93
CA TYR A 33 14.81 13.82 35.55
C TYR A 33 13.64 12.85 35.39
N LYS A 34 13.55 11.83 36.26
CA LYS A 34 12.45 10.85 36.25
C LYS A 34 11.08 11.51 36.44
N GLY A 35 10.98 12.46 37.36
CA GLY A 35 9.74 13.23 37.56
C GLY A 35 9.34 14.07 36.34
N CYS A 36 10.29 14.70 35.66
CA CYS A 36 10.02 15.44 34.42
C CYS A 36 9.57 14.51 33.28
N CYS A 37 10.23 13.35 33.13
CA CYS A 37 9.82 12.32 32.17
C CYS A 37 8.38 11.86 32.43
N GLU A 38 8.01 11.60 33.68
CA GLU A 38 6.66 11.14 34.01
C GLU A 38 5.57 12.19 33.73
N LEU A 39 5.83 13.47 34.06
CA LEU A 39 4.90 14.56 33.74
C LEU A 39 4.74 14.75 32.24
N TYR A 40 5.84 14.69 31.50
CA TYR A 40 5.81 14.84 30.05
C TYR A 40 5.12 13.64 29.37
N ALA A 41 5.33 12.43 29.90
CA ALA A 41 4.61 11.24 29.46
C ALA A 41 3.10 11.38 29.64
N GLY A 42 2.62 11.92 30.78
CA GLY A 42 1.20 12.19 31.00
C GLY A 42 0.60 13.18 30.01
N GLU A 43 1.35 14.21 29.61
CA GLU A 43 0.95 15.15 28.56
C GLU A 43 0.84 14.48 27.18
N LEU A 44 1.74 13.56 26.86
CA LEU A 44 1.72 12.78 25.62
C LEU A 44 0.56 11.78 25.61
N GLU A 45 0.28 11.14 26.74
CA GLU A 45 -0.84 10.23 26.95
C GLU A 45 -2.18 10.92 26.69
N ARG A 46 -2.37 12.12 27.25
CA ARG A 46 -3.55 12.98 27.03
C ARG A 46 -3.75 13.36 25.55
N LYS A 47 -2.67 13.39 24.77
CA LYS A 47 -2.67 13.65 23.32
C LYS A 47 -2.73 12.37 22.49
N VAL A 48 -2.87 11.20 23.11
CA VAL A 48 -2.97 9.90 22.42
C VAL A 48 -1.65 9.55 21.69
N HIS A 49 -0.53 10.14 22.11
CA HIS A 49 0.81 9.83 21.60
C HIS A 49 1.43 8.64 22.36
N TRP A 50 0.73 7.51 22.36
CA TRP A 50 1.00 6.35 23.21
C TRP A 50 2.45 5.84 23.14
N LYS A 51 3.02 5.67 21.95
CA LYS A 51 4.41 5.17 21.80
C LYS A 51 5.43 6.11 22.46
N GLN A 52 5.26 7.42 22.27
CA GLN A 52 6.16 8.40 22.87
C GLN A 52 5.97 8.47 24.38
N ALA A 53 4.73 8.44 24.86
CA ALA A 53 4.43 8.38 26.29
C ALA A 53 5.08 7.16 26.95
N ALA A 54 5.00 5.99 26.30
CA ALA A 54 5.62 4.76 26.79
C ALA A 54 7.14 4.89 26.98
N LEU A 55 7.84 5.48 26.01
CA LEU A 55 9.29 5.73 26.11
C LEU A 55 9.64 6.63 27.30
N PHE A 56 8.85 7.68 27.54
CA PHE A 56 9.09 8.58 28.68
C PHE A 56 8.74 7.94 30.03
N TYR A 57 7.67 7.15 30.11
CA TYR A 57 7.37 6.36 31.32
C TYR A 57 8.46 5.32 31.59
N GLU A 58 9.08 4.77 30.56
CA GLU A 58 10.19 3.84 30.69
C GLU A 58 11.43 4.54 31.26
N LEU A 59 11.78 5.73 30.74
CA LEU A 59 12.85 6.58 31.28
C LEU A 59 12.58 7.01 32.73
N ALA A 60 11.31 7.16 33.11
CA ALA A 60 10.88 7.40 34.48
C ALA A 60 10.94 6.14 35.37
N ALA A 61 11.29 4.97 34.83
CA ALA A 61 11.25 3.67 35.47
C ALA A 61 9.87 3.28 36.03
N ASN A 62 8.79 3.66 35.32
CA ASN A 62 7.41 3.32 35.68
C ASN A 62 6.89 2.18 34.78
N PRO A 63 6.98 0.90 35.19
CA PRO A 63 6.60 -0.23 34.34
C PRO A 63 5.10 -0.28 34.03
N GLU A 64 4.23 0.03 35.01
CA GLU A 64 2.78 -0.10 34.82
C GLU A 64 2.26 0.83 33.73
N LYS A 65 2.65 2.11 33.78
CA LYS A 65 2.25 3.09 32.76
C LYS A 65 2.92 2.83 31.41
N THR A 66 4.18 2.35 31.41
CA THR A 66 4.90 1.97 30.20
C THR A 66 4.16 0.86 29.44
N LEU A 67 3.85 -0.25 30.11
CA LEU A 67 3.16 -1.38 29.48
C LEU A 67 1.75 -0.99 29.02
N LYS A 68 1.03 -0.19 29.82
CA LYS A 68 -0.29 0.31 29.43
C LYS A 68 -0.23 1.18 28.16
N CYS A 69 0.77 2.04 28.04
CA CYS A 69 0.92 2.86 26.82
C CYS A 69 1.26 2.00 25.59
N TRP A 70 2.11 0.98 25.72
CA TRP A 70 2.37 0.04 24.62
C TRP A 70 1.13 -0.79 24.26
N GLU A 71 0.33 -1.18 25.24
CA GLU A 71 -0.98 -1.81 25.02
C GLU A 71 -1.90 -0.93 24.20
N MET A 72 -2.06 0.35 24.57
CA MET A 72 -2.89 1.30 23.83
C MET A 72 -2.34 1.59 22.42
N ALA A 73 -1.02 1.54 22.25
CA ALA A 73 -0.36 1.68 20.95
C ALA A 73 -0.47 0.44 20.06
N ARG A 74 -0.87 -0.71 20.62
CA ARG A 74 -0.89 -2.03 19.97
C ARG A 74 0.48 -2.44 19.40
N ASP A 75 1.54 -2.09 20.10
CA ASP A 75 2.93 -2.33 19.67
C ASP A 75 3.53 -3.47 20.50
N VAL A 76 3.55 -4.68 19.91
CA VAL A 76 4.03 -5.89 20.60
C VAL A 76 5.55 -5.83 20.82
N ASP A 77 6.30 -5.36 19.82
CA ASP A 77 7.76 -5.30 19.88
C ASP A 77 8.22 -4.26 20.92
N GLY A 78 7.55 -3.11 20.98
CA GLY A 78 7.75 -2.08 21.99
C GLY A 78 7.43 -2.59 23.41
N LEU A 79 6.32 -3.32 23.57
CA LEU A 79 5.94 -3.94 24.84
C LEU A 79 7.03 -4.91 25.33
N VAL A 80 7.46 -5.86 24.49
CA VAL A 80 8.48 -6.87 24.84
C VAL A 80 9.81 -6.21 25.18
N SER A 81 10.24 -5.25 24.36
CA SER A 81 11.53 -4.58 24.55
C SER A 81 11.59 -3.81 25.87
N SER A 82 10.51 -3.10 26.20
CA SER A 82 10.42 -2.29 27.42
C SER A 82 10.26 -3.16 28.66
N ALA A 83 9.46 -4.24 28.57
CA ALA A 83 9.32 -5.22 29.64
C ALA A 83 10.67 -5.85 30.01
N ARG A 84 11.51 -6.17 29.01
CA ARG A 84 12.87 -6.69 29.22
C ARG A 84 13.76 -5.68 29.94
N ARG A 85 13.78 -4.42 29.50
CA ARG A 85 14.62 -3.36 30.10
C ARG A 85 14.21 -3.00 31.53
N LEU A 86 12.91 -3.10 31.83
CA LEU A 86 12.36 -2.79 33.15
C LEU A 86 12.30 -4.02 34.09
N GLY A 87 12.73 -5.21 33.64
CA GLY A 87 12.68 -6.43 34.44
C GLY A 87 11.26 -6.83 34.86
N VAL A 88 10.28 -6.62 33.98
CA VAL A 88 8.86 -6.89 34.26
C VAL A 88 8.62 -8.39 34.38
N ASP A 89 7.80 -8.77 35.36
CA ASP A 89 7.32 -10.13 35.55
C ASP A 89 6.64 -10.71 34.28
N PRO A 90 7.00 -11.92 33.84
CA PRO A 90 6.42 -12.55 32.65
C PRO A 90 4.89 -12.72 32.69
N LEU A 91 4.28 -12.92 33.86
CA LEU A 91 2.81 -13.07 33.95
C LEU A 91 2.12 -11.72 33.69
N LYS A 92 2.65 -10.62 34.22
CA LYS A 92 2.17 -9.27 33.90
C LYS A 92 2.29 -8.97 32.40
N LEU A 93 3.41 -9.34 31.78
CA LEU A 93 3.61 -9.17 30.34
C LEU A 93 2.57 -9.95 29.52
N LYS A 94 2.27 -11.20 29.90
CA LYS A 94 1.23 -12.01 29.25
C LYS A 94 -0.15 -11.37 29.32
N ILE A 95 -0.54 -10.77 30.46
CA ILE A 95 -1.83 -10.08 30.60
C ILE A 95 -1.97 -8.94 29.58
N HIS A 96 -0.91 -8.13 29.40
CA HIS A 96 -0.91 -7.08 28.38
C HIS A 96 -0.94 -7.65 26.96
N ALA A 97 -0.21 -8.74 26.71
CA ALA A 97 -0.23 -9.43 25.42
C ALA A 97 -1.63 -9.92 25.02
N ILE A 98 -2.39 -10.49 25.97
CA ILE A 98 -3.80 -10.92 25.76
C ILE A 98 -4.69 -9.74 25.39
N LYS A 99 -4.52 -8.59 26.04
CA LYS A 99 -5.31 -7.38 25.72
C LYS A 99 -4.95 -6.83 24.35
N ILE A 100 -3.67 -6.80 24.02
CA ILE A 100 -3.20 -6.40 22.69
C ILE A 100 -3.73 -7.35 21.61
N SER A 101 -3.69 -8.66 21.83
CA SER A 101 -4.18 -9.63 20.84
C SER A 101 -5.67 -9.44 20.53
N ALA A 102 -6.51 -9.23 21.54
CA ALA A 102 -7.92 -8.93 21.35
C ALA A 102 -8.13 -7.66 20.49
N ALA A 103 -7.42 -6.57 20.79
CA ALA A 103 -7.52 -5.32 20.04
C ALA A 103 -6.97 -5.42 18.61
N LEU A 104 -5.93 -6.22 18.38
CA LEU A 104 -5.33 -6.44 17.05
C LEU A 104 -6.22 -7.31 16.15
N LYS A 105 -6.92 -8.28 16.74
CA LYS A 105 -7.90 -9.11 16.03
C LYS A 105 -9.03 -8.26 15.45
N GLU A 106 -9.59 -7.35 16.25
CA GLU A 106 -10.62 -6.39 15.79
C GLU A 106 -10.08 -5.43 14.71
N GLY A 107 -8.81 -5.03 14.84
CA GLY A 107 -8.13 -4.17 13.88
C GLY A 107 -7.69 -4.84 12.58
N LYS A 108 -7.91 -6.15 12.40
CA LYS A 108 -7.45 -6.95 11.24
C LYS A 108 -5.94 -6.86 10.98
N GLN A 109 -5.15 -6.67 12.03
CA GLN A 109 -3.68 -6.61 11.94
C GLN A 109 -3.08 -8.00 12.20
N SER A 110 -3.29 -8.94 11.27
CA SER A 110 -3.03 -10.38 11.44
C SER A 110 -1.58 -10.71 11.84
N LYS A 111 -0.58 -9.99 11.29
CA LYS A 111 0.84 -10.21 11.61
C LYS A 111 1.18 -9.84 13.06
N GLU A 112 0.77 -8.65 13.49
CA GLU A 112 0.98 -8.22 14.87
C GLU A 112 0.14 -9.05 15.85
N HIS A 113 -1.07 -9.46 15.43
CA HIS A 113 -1.93 -10.34 16.21
C HIS A 113 -1.24 -11.67 16.50
N ALA A 114 -0.58 -12.28 15.51
CA ALA A 114 0.21 -13.50 15.70
C ALA A 114 1.34 -13.32 16.73
N LYS A 115 2.09 -12.20 16.66
CA LYS A 115 3.13 -11.89 17.67
C LYS A 115 2.54 -11.78 19.09
N ALA A 116 1.40 -11.09 19.23
CA ALA A 116 0.73 -10.94 20.51
C ALA A 116 0.24 -12.29 21.07
N LEU A 117 -0.30 -13.17 20.23
CA LEU A 117 -0.70 -14.53 20.62
C LEU A 117 0.50 -15.37 21.08
N LYS A 118 1.63 -15.31 20.36
CA LYS A 118 2.88 -15.98 20.77
C LYS A 118 3.32 -15.50 22.15
N LEU A 119 3.33 -14.18 22.38
CA LEU A 119 3.70 -13.60 23.67
C LEU A 119 2.73 -13.97 24.80
N ALA A 120 1.43 -14.08 24.48
CA ALA A 120 0.41 -14.51 25.42
C ALA A 120 0.51 -16.01 25.78
N GLY A 121 1.29 -16.81 25.04
CA GLY A 121 1.33 -18.25 25.19
C GLY A 121 0.05 -18.93 24.71
N SER A 122 -0.59 -18.39 23.68
CA SER A 122 -1.79 -18.98 23.08
C SER A 122 -1.48 -20.30 22.37
N PRO A 123 -2.49 -21.16 22.13
CA PRO A 123 -2.29 -22.41 21.40
C PRO A 123 -1.73 -22.19 20.00
N SER A 124 -0.82 -23.06 19.56
CA SER A 124 -0.21 -23.03 18.21
C SER A 124 -1.25 -22.88 17.10
N THR A 125 -2.39 -23.57 17.20
CA THR A 125 -3.47 -23.48 16.19
C THR A 125 -4.00 -22.07 15.97
N GLN A 126 -4.14 -21.26 17.02
CA GLN A 126 -4.60 -19.87 16.90
C GLN A 126 -3.54 -18.97 16.29
N ILE A 127 -2.27 -19.23 16.63
CA ILE A 127 -1.13 -18.48 16.11
C ILE A 127 -0.97 -18.78 14.61
N VAL A 128 -0.99 -20.06 14.23
CA VAL A 128 -0.94 -20.53 12.84
C VAL A 128 -2.07 -19.89 12.01
N GLN A 129 -3.31 -19.88 12.52
CA GLN A 129 -4.42 -19.23 11.82
C GLN A 129 -4.13 -17.75 11.57
N SER A 130 -3.64 -17.02 12.59
CA SER A 130 -3.30 -15.61 12.45
C SER A 130 -2.14 -15.35 11.48
N LEU A 131 -1.19 -16.27 11.37
CA LEU A 131 -0.08 -16.19 10.41
C LEU A 131 -0.56 -16.47 8.98
N CYS A 132 -1.46 -17.45 8.79
CA CYS A 132 -2.13 -17.69 7.51
C CYS A 132 -2.93 -16.46 7.05
N ASP A 133 -3.69 -15.83 7.95
CA ASP A 133 -4.42 -14.59 7.67
C ASP A 133 -3.49 -13.41 7.33
N ALA A 134 -2.22 -13.49 7.74
CA ALA A 134 -1.17 -12.52 7.42
C ALA A 134 -0.36 -12.88 6.16
N LEU A 135 -0.64 -14.03 5.53
CA LEU A 135 0.11 -14.59 4.40
C LEU A 135 1.58 -14.92 4.74
N GLU A 136 1.89 -15.11 6.03
CA GLU A 136 3.23 -15.47 6.53
C GLU A 136 3.38 -17.00 6.58
N TRP A 137 3.33 -17.62 5.40
CA TRP A 137 3.26 -19.09 5.25
C TRP A 137 4.46 -19.81 5.87
N THR A 138 5.66 -19.24 5.70
CA THR A 138 6.89 -19.83 6.22
C THR A 138 6.93 -19.83 7.75
N GLU A 139 6.45 -18.77 8.39
CA GLU A 139 6.32 -18.70 9.84
C GLU A 139 5.22 -19.63 10.35
N ALA A 140 4.08 -19.68 9.67
CA ALA A 140 2.98 -20.58 10.00
C ALA A 140 3.42 -22.04 9.99
N SER A 141 4.20 -22.44 8.97
CA SER A 141 4.77 -23.79 8.86
C SER A 141 5.81 -24.11 9.93
N ARG A 142 6.46 -23.13 10.55
CA ARG A 142 7.38 -23.37 11.69
C ARG A 142 6.64 -23.46 13.02
N GLU A 143 5.51 -22.77 13.13
CA GLU A 143 4.72 -22.71 14.35
C GLU A 143 3.81 -23.94 14.54
N VAL A 144 3.43 -24.59 13.44
CA VAL A 144 2.51 -25.74 13.48
C VAL A 144 3.11 -26.90 14.27
N GLU A 145 2.33 -27.44 15.21
CA GLU A 145 2.69 -28.63 15.97
C GLU A 145 2.53 -29.90 15.13
N VAL A 146 3.42 -30.86 15.35
CA VAL A 146 3.37 -32.17 14.68
C VAL A 146 2.03 -32.85 14.94
N GLY A 147 1.36 -33.29 13.87
CA GLY A 147 0.04 -33.92 13.91
C GLY A 147 -1.14 -32.95 13.94
N LYS A 148 -0.91 -31.63 13.84
CA LYS A 148 -1.95 -30.58 13.77
C LYS A 148 -1.88 -29.75 12.49
N GLU A 149 -1.35 -30.32 11.42
CA GLU A 149 -1.10 -29.64 10.14
C GLU A 149 -2.37 -29.37 9.33
N GLU A 150 -3.49 -30.02 9.65
CA GLU A 150 -4.73 -29.97 8.87
C GLU A 150 -5.27 -28.54 8.69
N GLY A 151 -5.17 -27.69 9.72
CA GLY A 151 -5.60 -26.29 9.64
C GLY A 151 -4.75 -25.47 8.66
N LEU A 152 -3.42 -25.65 8.73
CA LEU A 152 -2.48 -25.01 7.81
C LEU A 152 -2.70 -25.51 6.37
N LYS A 153 -2.91 -26.81 6.19
CA LYS A 153 -3.18 -27.44 4.90
C LYS A 153 -4.43 -26.85 4.24
N LYS A 154 -5.54 -26.78 4.96
CA LYS A 154 -6.78 -26.17 4.43
C LYS A 154 -6.59 -24.71 4.04
N ALA A 155 -5.91 -23.93 4.87
CA ALA A 155 -5.64 -22.52 4.57
C ALA A 155 -4.74 -22.34 3.34
N ALA A 156 -3.68 -23.13 3.23
CA ALA A 156 -2.74 -23.09 2.11
C ALA A 156 -3.40 -23.50 0.79
N ILE A 157 -4.19 -24.57 0.78
CA ILE A 157 -4.92 -25.03 -0.42
C ILE A 157 -5.96 -23.99 -0.84
N GLY A 158 -6.76 -23.47 0.11
CA GLY A 158 -7.76 -22.44 -0.20
C GLY A 158 -7.13 -21.17 -0.78
N ARG A 159 -5.95 -20.77 -0.28
CA ARG A 159 -5.21 -19.64 -0.87
C ARG A 159 -4.67 -19.98 -2.26
N LEU A 160 -4.11 -21.17 -2.46
CA LEU A 160 -3.64 -21.62 -3.76
C LEU A 160 -4.76 -21.56 -4.81
N GLU A 161 -5.95 -22.06 -4.48
CA GLU A 161 -7.11 -22.03 -5.39
C GLU A 161 -7.48 -20.59 -5.78
N GLN A 162 -7.46 -19.67 -4.80
CA GLN A 162 -7.70 -18.26 -5.05
C GLN A 162 -6.64 -17.66 -5.99
N ILE A 163 -5.35 -17.96 -5.77
CA ILE A 163 -4.25 -17.45 -6.61
C ILE A 163 -4.37 -18.01 -8.03
N ILE A 164 -4.68 -19.30 -8.20
CA ILE A 164 -4.88 -19.92 -9.52
C ILE A 164 -6.04 -19.24 -10.26
N MET A 165 -7.16 -19.00 -9.57
CA MET A 165 -8.30 -18.29 -10.15
C MET A 165 -7.93 -16.86 -10.56
N ASP A 166 -7.20 -16.13 -9.72
CA ASP A 166 -6.74 -14.77 -10.00
C ASP A 166 -5.76 -14.74 -11.20
N LEU A 167 -4.83 -15.69 -11.28
CA LEU A 167 -3.91 -15.87 -12.41
C LEU A 167 -4.69 -16.12 -13.70
N GLY A 168 -5.67 -17.02 -13.67
CA GLY A 168 -6.54 -17.32 -14.82
C GLY A 168 -7.30 -16.10 -15.32
N ARG A 169 -7.98 -15.38 -14.41
CA ARG A 169 -8.71 -14.14 -14.74
C ARG A 169 -7.77 -13.10 -15.34
N ARG A 170 -6.66 -12.80 -14.66
CA ARG A 170 -5.69 -11.77 -15.09
C ARG A 170 -5.04 -12.11 -16.42
N ARG A 171 -4.75 -13.39 -16.70
CA ARG A 171 -4.24 -13.84 -18.00
C ARG A 171 -5.22 -13.52 -19.13
N GLN A 172 -6.50 -13.82 -18.94
CA GLN A 172 -7.54 -13.53 -19.94
C GLN A 172 -7.71 -12.02 -20.16
N GLU A 173 -7.79 -11.25 -19.07
CA GLU A 173 -7.91 -9.79 -19.11
C GLU A 173 -6.68 -9.14 -19.78
N PHE A 174 -5.48 -9.60 -19.42
CA PHE A 174 -4.24 -9.10 -19.99
C PHE A 174 -4.18 -9.30 -21.51
N GLU A 175 -4.49 -10.51 -21.99
CA GLU A 175 -4.53 -10.78 -23.43
C GLU A 175 -5.59 -9.94 -24.15
N LYS A 176 -6.78 -9.80 -23.57
CA LYS A 176 -7.85 -8.95 -24.10
C LYS A 176 -7.37 -7.50 -24.26
N TYR A 177 -6.83 -6.90 -23.19
CA TYR A 177 -6.41 -5.51 -23.20
C TYR A 177 -5.16 -5.27 -24.05
N ARG A 178 -4.25 -6.23 -24.10
CA ARG A 178 -3.09 -6.18 -24.99
C ARG A 178 -3.52 -6.16 -26.46
N LYS A 179 -4.42 -7.06 -26.87
CA LYS A 179 -4.96 -7.09 -28.24
C LYS A 179 -5.69 -5.78 -28.56
N ARG A 180 -6.49 -5.28 -27.63
CA ARG A 180 -7.21 -4.01 -27.80
C ARG A 180 -6.26 -2.82 -27.95
N LEU A 181 -5.18 -2.78 -27.18
CA LEU A 181 -4.17 -1.73 -27.29
C LEU A 181 -3.54 -1.69 -28.70
N MET A 182 -3.30 -2.84 -29.31
CA MET A 182 -2.80 -2.91 -30.68
C MET A 182 -3.80 -2.30 -31.69
N VAL A 183 -5.09 -2.62 -31.56
CA VAL A 183 -6.15 -2.04 -32.39
C VAL A 183 -6.22 -0.52 -32.22
N VAL A 184 -6.17 -0.01 -30.98
CA VAL A 184 -6.19 1.43 -30.70
C VAL A 184 -4.99 2.14 -31.34
N ARG A 185 -3.81 1.53 -31.27
CA ARG A 185 -2.58 2.06 -31.89
C ARG A 185 -2.65 2.06 -33.41
N GLU A 186 -3.15 0.98 -34.02
CA GLU A 186 -3.33 0.90 -35.48
C GLU A 186 -4.33 1.96 -35.97
N ASN A 187 -5.45 2.13 -35.28
CA ASN A 187 -6.43 3.16 -35.59
C ASN A 187 -5.83 4.57 -35.47
N LYS A 188 -4.99 4.79 -34.45
CA LYS A 188 -4.27 6.05 -34.25
C LYS A 188 -3.29 6.33 -35.38
N LEU A 189 -2.56 5.32 -35.86
CA LEU A 189 -1.67 5.46 -37.00
C LEU A 189 -2.43 5.77 -38.29
N LYS A 190 -3.52 5.05 -38.57
CA LYS A 190 -4.37 5.28 -39.74
C LYS A 190 -4.87 6.72 -39.78
N LYS A 191 -5.34 7.26 -38.64
CA LYS A 191 -5.76 8.67 -38.54
C LYS A 191 -4.63 9.65 -38.87
N VAL A 192 -3.41 9.39 -38.41
CA VAL A 192 -2.24 10.23 -38.72
C VAL A 192 -1.89 10.16 -40.21
N GLN A 193 -1.94 8.98 -40.82
CA GLN A 193 -1.65 8.79 -42.25
C GLN A 193 -2.70 9.45 -43.14
N GLN A 194 -3.99 9.29 -42.84
CA GLN A 194 -5.08 9.92 -43.59
C GLN A 194 -5.00 11.46 -43.51
N PHE A 195 -4.61 12.00 -42.36
CA PHE A 195 -4.33 13.43 -42.24
C PHE A 195 -3.14 13.87 -43.10
N ALA A 196 -2.03 13.12 -43.07
CA ALA A 196 -0.86 13.43 -43.88
C ALA A 196 -1.14 13.36 -45.39
N ALA A 197 -2.08 12.50 -45.81
CA ALA A 197 -2.55 12.39 -47.19
C ALA A 197 -3.58 13.46 -47.59
N GLY A 198 -4.04 14.31 -46.66
CA GLY A 198 -5.06 15.32 -46.92
C GLY A 198 -6.47 14.76 -47.12
N GLU A 199 -6.71 13.51 -46.75
CA GLU A 199 -8.00 12.80 -46.95
C GLU A 199 -9.05 13.15 -45.89
N VAL A 200 -8.63 13.73 -44.77
CA VAL A 200 -9.50 14.13 -43.66
C VAL A 200 -9.04 15.48 -43.12
N ASP A 201 -9.93 16.48 -43.13
CA ASP A 201 -9.68 17.79 -42.49
C ASP A 201 -9.95 17.74 -40.96
N ASP A 202 -10.44 16.61 -40.44
CA ASP A 202 -10.91 16.43 -39.05
C ASP A 202 -9.86 16.59 -37.94
N LEU A 203 -8.56 16.56 -38.24
CA LEU A 203 -7.61 17.02 -37.22
C LEU A 203 -7.77 18.51 -36.96
N ARG A 204 -8.30 19.31 -37.90
CA ARG A 204 -8.61 20.72 -37.67
C ARG A 204 -9.73 20.92 -36.69
N ASP A 205 -10.71 20.03 -36.54
CA ASP A 205 -11.76 20.20 -35.52
C ASP A 205 -11.28 19.82 -34.10
N ASP A 206 -10.37 18.85 -34.01
CA ASP A 206 -9.68 18.52 -32.76
C ASP A 206 -8.56 19.55 -32.41
N ILE A 207 -7.94 20.17 -33.42
CA ILE A 207 -6.98 21.27 -33.31
C ILE A 207 -7.69 22.63 -33.12
N SER A 208 -8.92 22.82 -33.64
CA SER A 208 -9.67 24.09 -33.54
C SER A 208 -10.16 24.33 -32.12
N ILE A 209 -10.29 23.28 -31.30
CA ILE A 209 -10.45 23.42 -29.84
C ILE A 209 -9.22 24.12 -29.24
N VAL A 210 -8.00 23.90 -29.77
CA VAL A 210 -6.76 24.59 -29.36
C VAL A 210 -6.64 25.98 -30.03
N SER A 211 -7.05 26.13 -31.30
CA SER A 211 -7.06 27.42 -32.01
C SER A 211 -8.07 28.42 -31.42
N SER A 212 -9.24 27.94 -30.99
CA SER A 212 -10.26 28.73 -30.29
C SER A 212 -9.91 29.01 -28.82
N ILE A 213 -8.97 28.26 -28.25
CA ILE A 213 -8.34 28.56 -26.96
C ILE A 213 -7.27 29.65 -27.10
N SER A 214 -6.53 29.68 -28.22
CA SER A 214 -5.47 30.67 -28.45
C SER A 214 -6.00 32.03 -28.96
N SER A 215 -7.20 32.07 -29.55
CA SER A 215 -7.86 33.33 -29.95
C SER A 215 -8.70 33.98 -28.84
N ARG A 216 -8.77 33.38 -27.66
CA ARG A 216 -9.34 34.02 -26.45
C ARG A 216 -8.24 34.58 -25.55
N SER A 217 -7.45 35.51 -26.08
CA SER A 217 -6.55 36.40 -25.33
C SER A 217 -7.32 37.46 -24.52
N GLY A 218 -8.45 37.08 -23.93
CA GLY A 218 -9.25 37.88 -23.02
C GLY A 218 -9.03 37.42 -21.58
N SER A 219 -8.16 38.14 -20.86
CA SER A 219 -7.92 38.09 -19.42
C SER A 219 -9.00 37.32 -18.62
N SER A 220 -8.72 36.07 -18.28
CA SER A 220 -9.55 35.28 -17.38
C SER A 220 -8.65 34.66 -16.31
N LYS A 221 -8.81 35.12 -15.07
CA LYS A 221 -8.20 34.51 -13.88
C LYS A 221 -8.73 33.07 -13.72
N VAL A 222 -8.13 32.11 -14.43
CA VAL A 222 -8.46 30.69 -14.31
C VAL A 222 -8.04 30.24 -12.91
N SER A 223 -9.01 30.09 -12.03
CA SER A 223 -8.82 29.73 -10.62
C SER A 223 -8.07 28.40 -10.49
N MET A 224 -7.11 28.28 -9.56
CA MET A 224 -6.42 26.99 -9.30
C MET A 224 -7.40 25.82 -9.01
N ALA A 225 -8.62 26.12 -8.56
CA ALA A 225 -9.67 25.13 -8.35
C ALA A 225 -10.21 24.50 -9.65
N SER A 226 -10.27 25.24 -10.77
CA SER A 226 -10.77 24.73 -12.05
C SER A 226 -9.73 23.84 -12.74
N THR A 227 -8.44 24.16 -12.62
CA THR A 227 -7.34 23.32 -13.11
C THR A 227 -7.25 22.00 -12.33
N VAL A 228 -7.41 22.02 -11.01
CA VAL A 228 -7.45 20.80 -10.18
C VAL A 228 -8.66 19.92 -10.50
N ARG A 229 -9.86 20.51 -10.68
CA ARG A 229 -11.06 19.75 -11.07
C ARG A 229 -10.91 19.13 -12.47
N ARG A 230 -10.37 19.88 -13.43
CA ARG A 230 -10.10 19.39 -14.80
C ARG A 230 -9.08 18.27 -14.81
N ARG A 231 -7.98 18.38 -14.04
CA ARG A 231 -7.01 17.28 -13.86
C ARG A 231 -7.68 16.02 -13.32
N LYS A 232 -8.48 16.13 -12.26
CA LYS A 232 -9.22 14.98 -11.70
C LYS A 232 -10.14 14.32 -12.73
N GLN A 233 -10.77 15.09 -13.62
CA GLN A 233 -11.64 14.54 -14.66
C GLN A 233 -10.83 13.78 -15.73
N ILE A 234 -9.68 14.33 -16.15
CA ILE A 234 -8.77 13.66 -17.08
C ILE A 234 -8.22 12.37 -16.46
N GLU A 235 -7.81 12.39 -15.20
CA GLU A 235 -7.35 11.17 -14.49
C GLU A 235 -8.45 10.11 -14.41
N LYS A 236 -9.71 10.49 -14.21
CA LYS A 236 -10.83 9.55 -14.31
C LYS A 236 -10.98 8.96 -15.72
N LYS A 237 -10.84 9.78 -16.77
CA LYS A 237 -10.90 9.31 -18.17
C LYS A 237 -9.74 8.35 -18.49
N LYS A 238 -8.52 8.64 -18.01
CA LYS A 238 -7.34 7.77 -18.14
C LYS A 238 -7.47 6.42 -17.42
N ASN A 239 -8.49 6.24 -16.57
CA ASN A 239 -8.77 4.97 -15.91
C ASN A 239 -10.05 4.30 -16.46
N SER A 240 -10.70 4.90 -17.46
CA SER A 240 -11.90 4.35 -18.07
C SER A 240 -11.53 3.40 -19.21
N LEU A 241 -11.79 2.11 -19.03
CA LEU A 241 -11.64 1.07 -20.06
C LEU A 241 -12.77 1.07 -21.11
N LYS A 242 -13.49 2.19 -21.26
CA LYS A 242 -14.56 2.29 -22.25
C LYS A 242 -13.95 2.30 -23.65
N GLU A 243 -14.31 1.32 -24.46
CA GLU A 243 -13.88 1.25 -25.85
C GLU A 243 -14.34 2.48 -26.65
N GLY A 244 -13.44 3.04 -27.45
CA GLY A 244 -13.66 4.28 -28.20
C GLY A 244 -13.49 5.57 -27.38
N GLY A 245 -13.04 5.48 -26.13
CA GLY A 245 -12.74 6.65 -25.31
C GLY A 245 -11.48 7.40 -25.77
N GLU A 246 -11.46 8.72 -25.58
CA GLU A 246 -10.32 9.60 -25.95
C GLU A 246 -8.98 9.19 -25.29
N TYR A 247 -9.04 8.62 -24.09
CA TYR A 247 -7.89 8.18 -23.28
C TYR A 247 -7.85 6.66 -23.12
N GLU A 248 -8.49 5.92 -24.02
CA GLU A 248 -8.57 4.47 -23.97
C GLU A 248 -7.17 3.83 -23.93
N ASP A 249 -6.23 4.30 -24.75
CA ASP A 249 -4.85 3.83 -24.76
C ASP A 249 -4.16 3.97 -23.39
N SER A 250 -4.41 5.09 -22.70
CA SER A 250 -3.88 5.39 -21.37
C SER A 250 -4.46 4.44 -20.33
N ALA A 251 -5.77 4.17 -20.39
CA ALA A 251 -6.44 3.23 -19.50
C ALA A 251 -5.93 1.80 -19.70
N LEU A 252 -5.76 1.37 -20.96
CA LEU A 252 -5.20 0.07 -21.28
C LEU A 252 -3.76 -0.06 -20.77
N LEU A 253 -2.91 0.95 -21.00
CA LEU A 253 -1.53 0.95 -20.52
C LEU A 253 -1.45 0.88 -18.98
N ASN A 254 -2.31 1.61 -18.27
CA ASN A 254 -2.37 1.57 -16.81
C ASN A 254 -2.72 0.16 -16.30
N VAL A 255 -3.78 -0.46 -16.83
CA VAL A 255 -4.22 -1.80 -16.42
C VAL A 255 -3.20 -2.88 -16.81
N LEU A 256 -2.56 -2.75 -17.96
CA LEU A 256 -1.46 -3.65 -18.33
C LEU A 256 -0.28 -3.51 -17.36
N ALA A 257 0.13 -2.28 -17.00
CA ALA A 257 1.20 -2.04 -16.02
C ALA A 257 0.86 -2.57 -14.62
N GLU A 258 -0.41 -2.48 -14.20
CA GLU A 258 -0.88 -3.05 -12.93
C GLU A 258 -0.70 -4.57 -12.86
N ASN A 259 -0.82 -5.27 -13.99
CA ASN A 259 -0.55 -6.72 -14.03
C ASN A 259 0.93 -7.06 -13.77
N PHE A 260 1.88 -6.25 -14.27
CA PHE A 260 3.30 -6.43 -13.95
C PHE A 260 3.57 -6.25 -12.45
N LYS A 261 3.05 -5.16 -11.87
CA LYS A 261 3.19 -4.89 -10.43
C LYS A 261 2.57 -6.01 -9.58
N TRP A 262 1.41 -6.50 -9.99
CA TRP A 262 0.72 -7.56 -9.27
C TRP A 262 1.48 -8.89 -9.33
N VAL A 263 2.05 -9.26 -10.49
CA VAL A 263 2.87 -10.48 -10.62
C VAL A 263 4.11 -10.42 -9.71
N GLU A 264 4.78 -9.28 -9.63
CA GLU A 264 5.91 -9.10 -8.71
C GLU A 264 5.49 -9.26 -7.24
N GLN A 265 4.35 -8.66 -6.86
CA GLN A 265 3.83 -8.76 -5.50
C GLN A 265 3.44 -10.20 -5.13
N ILE A 266 2.65 -10.86 -5.98
CA ILE A 266 2.18 -12.23 -5.70
C ILE A 266 3.31 -13.26 -5.76
N GLY A 267 4.36 -13.01 -6.56
CA GLY A 267 5.54 -13.87 -6.60
C GLY A 267 6.22 -14.00 -5.23
N SER A 268 6.26 -12.93 -4.44
CA SER A 268 6.81 -12.98 -3.07
C SER A 268 6.02 -13.92 -2.15
N GLU A 269 4.69 -13.92 -2.27
CA GLU A 269 3.82 -14.81 -1.51
C GLU A 269 3.92 -16.27 -1.99
N ILE A 270 3.90 -16.51 -3.30
CA ILE A 270 4.03 -17.83 -3.90
C ILE A 270 5.35 -18.49 -3.50
N SER A 271 6.43 -17.71 -3.44
CA SER A 271 7.76 -18.21 -3.00
C SER A 271 7.75 -18.75 -1.58
N GLN A 272 6.85 -18.27 -0.72
CA GLN A 272 6.64 -18.78 0.62
C GLN A 272 5.65 -19.94 0.67
N LEU A 273 4.59 -19.89 -0.14
CA LEU A 273 3.50 -20.86 -0.13
C LEU A 273 3.90 -22.22 -0.72
N ILE A 274 4.65 -22.25 -1.83
CA ILE A 274 5.06 -23.49 -2.51
C ILE A 274 5.82 -24.45 -1.57
N PRO A 275 6.88 -24.01 -0.84
CA PRO A 275 7.59 -24.90 0.08
C PRO A 275 6.69 -25.47 1.18
N VAL A 276 5.68 -24.71 1.63
CA VAL A 276 4.72 -25.16 2.64
C VAL A 276 3.80 -26.23 2.07
N LEU A 277 3.26 -26.02 0.87
CA LEU A 277 2.44 -27.03 0.18
C LEU A 277 3.19 -28.33 -0.03
N MET A 278 4.46 -28.26 -0.45
CA MET A 278 5.32 -29.44 -0.62
C MET A 278 5.56 -30.18 0.70
N LYS A 279 5.86 -29.48 1.79
CA LYS A 279 6.01 -30.08 3.13
C LYS A 279 4.74 -30.78 3.61
N LEU A 280 3.58 -30.29 3.19
CA LEU A 280 2.26 -30.84 3.52
C LEU A 280 1.80 -31.95 2.55
N GLY A 281 2.67 -32.36 1.62
CA GLY A 281 2.41 -33.45 0.66
C GLY A 281 1.59 -33.07 -0.57
N ASN A 282 1.31 -31.79 -0.80
CA ASN A 282 0.49 -31.30 -1.92
C ASN A 282 1.39 -30.90 -3.10
N PHE A 283 2.14 -31.88 -3.61
CA PHE A 283 3.15 -31.66 -4.64
C PHE A 283 2.55 -31.29 -6.00
N GLY A 284 1.44 -31.95 -6.39
CA GLY A 284 0.79 -31.69 -7.68
C GLY A 284 0.27 -30.26 -7.75
N GLU A 285 -0.43 -29.83 -6.70
CA GLU A 285 -0.99 -28.49 -6.58
C GLU A 285 0.12 -27.44 -6.56
N ALA A 286 1.22 -27.69 -5.83
CA ALA A 286 2.37 -26.79 -5.81
C ALA A 286 3.00 -26.60 -7.20
N ILE A 287 3.16 -27.69 -7.96
CA ILE A 287 3.69 -27.66 -9.34
C ILE A 287 2.72 -26.91 -10.27
N ASP A 288 1.42 -27.16 -10.16
CA ASP A 288 0.41 -26.50 -10.99
C ASP A 288 0.36 -24.98 -10.73
N LEU A 289 0.53 -24.57 -9.46
CA LEU A 289 0.64 -23.16 -9.09
C LEU A 289 1.90 -22.52 -9.69
N GLU A 290 3.07 -23.16 -9.52
CA GLU A 290 4.35 -22.67 -10.06
C GLU A 290 4.29 -22.53 -11.59
N LYS A 291 3.74 -23.54 -12.26
CA LYS A 291 3.55 -23.55 -13.70
C LYS A 291 2.64 -22.40 -14.14
N SER A 292 1.47 -22.25 -13.49
CA SER A 292 0.50 -21.20 -13.82
C SER A 292 1.09 -19.80 -13.64
N TYR A 293 1.83 -19.58 -12.56
CA TYR A 293 2.55 -18.33 -12.31
C TYR A 293 3.62 -18.08 -13.37
N THR A 294 4.45 -19.08 -13.67
CA THR A 294 5.55 -18.96 -14.63
C THR A 294 5.05 -18.70 -16.06
N GLU A 295 3.97 -19.36 -16.47
CA GLU A 295 3.32 -19.12 -17.76
C GLU A 295 2.84 -17.66 -17.88
N PHE A 296 2.18 -17.14 -16.84
CA PHE A 296 1.69 -15.76 -16.86
C PHE A 296 2.84 -14.74 -16.81
N ALA A 297 3.83 -14.94 -15.93
CA ALA A 297 5.01 -14.08 -15.85
C ALA A 297 5.78 -14.05 -17.18
N THR A 298 5.97 -15.22 -17.82
CA THR A 298 6.61 -15.33 -19.13
C THR A 298 5.82 -14.59 -20.21
N LEU A 299 4.49 -14.70 -20.18
CA LEU A 299 3.62 -13.96 -21.10
C LEU A 299 3.80 -12.44 -20.95
N LEU A 300 3.84 -11.94 -19.70
CA LEU A 300 4.07 -10.53 -19.43
C LEU A 300 5.44 -10.07 -19.99
N GLN A 301 6.51 -10.81 -19.69
CA GLN A 301 7.85 -10.46 -20.17
C GLN A 301 7.95 -10.46 -21.70
N LYS A 302 7.42 -11.49 -22.37
CA LYS A 302 7.37 -11.55 -23.85
C LYS A 302 6.55 -10.43 -24.47
N SER A 303 5.54 -9.94 -23.76
CA SER A 303 4.66 -8.87 -24.25
C SER A 303 5.23 -7.47 -24.01
N LYS A 304 6.26 -7.32 -23.18
CA LYS A 304 6.77 -6.03 -22.69
C LYS A 304 7.17 -5.10 -23.82
N SER A 305 7.98 -5.55 -24.77
CA SER A 305 8.44 -4.72 -25.91
C SER A 305 7.31 -4.34 -26.86
N GLY A 306 6.27 -5.18 -26.99
CA GLY A 306 5.09 -4.84 -27.78
C GLY A 306 4.22 -3.77 -27.11
N ILE A 307 4.19 -3.74 -25.78
CA ILE A 307 3.41 -2.74 -25.02
C ILE A 307 4.22 -1.44 -24.87
N TRP A 308 5.49 -1.52 -24.50
CA TRP A 308 6.41 -0.38 -24.36
C TRP A 308 7.65 -0.60 -25.24
N PRO A 309 7.59 -0.21 -26.53
CA PRO A 309 8.73 -0.32 -27.43
C PRO A 309 9.82 0.70 -27.09
N GLU A 310 11.08 0.35 -27.36
CA GLU A 310 12.23 1.23 -27.13
C GLU A 310 12.20 2.47 -28.03
N ASN A 311 11.77 2.28 -29.28
CA ASN A 311 11.58 3.35 -30.25
C ASN A 311 10.10 3.75 -30.31
N LEU A 312 9.80 4.95 -29.78
CA LEU A 312 8.44 5.47 -29.76
C LEU A 312 8.08 6.12 -31.10
N SER A 313 6.85 5.85 -31.54
CA SER A 313 6.19 6.49 -32.67
C SER A 313 4.96 7.23 -32.14
N ILE A 314 4.37 8.12 -32.93
CA ILE A 314 3.20 8.92 -32.54
C ILE A 314 2.02 8.06 -32.04
N GLN A 315 1.86 6.85 -32.59
CA GLN A 315 0.85 5.88 -32.15
C GLN A 315 1.10 5.33 -30.74
N HIS A 316 2.35 5.34 -30.26
CA HIS A 316 2.74 4.82 -28.95
C HIS A 316 2.59 5.84 -27.82
N LEU A 317 2.46 7.12 -28.15
CA LEU A 317 2.28 8.18 -27.15
C LEU A 317 0.85 8.10 -26.58
N PRO A 318 0.66 8.11 -25.25
CA PRO A 318 -0.66 7.96 -24.64
C PRO A 318 -1.52 9.22 -24.77
N GLY A 319 -2.83 9.04 -24.92
CA GLY A 319 -3.83 10.10 -24.99
C GLY A 319 -4.20 10.50 -26.42
N PRO A 320 -5.13 11.45 -26.58
CA PRO A 320 -5.63 11.83 -27.89
C PRO A 320 -4.58 12.63 -28.68
N LEU A 321 -4.66 12.58 -30.02
CA LEU A 321 -3.68 13.21 -30.91
C LEU A 321 -3.54 14.73 -30.68
N HIS A 322 -4.65 15.44 -30.43
CA HIS A 322 -4.61 16.88 -30.14
C HIS A 322 -3.80 17.24 -28.88
N ALA A 323 -3.77 16.36 -27.88
CA ALA A 323 -2.98 16.55 -26.67
C ALA A 323 -1.47 16.36 -26.93
N LEU A 324 -1.10 15.62 -27.98
CA LEU A 324 0.29 15.37 -28.38
C LEU A 324 0.84 16.49 -29.26
N VAL A 325 0.01 17.06 -30.14
CA VAL A 325 0.38 18.19 -31.01
C VAL A 325 0.65 19.46 -30.19
N SER A 326 -0.04 19.63 -29.06
CA SER A 326 0.21 20.73 -28.10
C SER A 326 1.64 20.72 -27.53
N LEU A 327 2.32 19.56 -27.50
CA LEU A 327 3.72 19.44 -27.09
C LEU A 327 4.71 19.70 -28.25
N LEU A 328 4.32 19.40 -29.50
CA LEU A 328 5.16 19.63 -30.68
C LEU A 328 5.28 21.13 -31.00
N PHE A 329 4.22 21.92 -30.81
CA PHE A 329 4.23 23.38 -31.03
C PHE A 329 5.00 24.18 -29.95
N ILE A 330 5.46 23.54 -28.88
CA ILE A 330 6.30 24.18 -27.85
C ILE A 330 7.80 23.91 -28.12
N LEU A 331 8.13 22.97 -29.01
CA LEU A 331 9.49 22.49 -29.27
C LEU A 331 10.00 22.74 -30.70
N LEU A 332 9.22 23.39 -31.55
CA LEU A 332 9.66 23.90 -32.85
C LEU A 332 9.67 25.43 -32.78
N PRO A 333 10.81 26.10 -33.04
CA PRO A 333 10.93 27.55 -33.00
C PRO A 333 10.10 28.27 -34.06
#